data_AF-A0AAD9GX39-F1
#
_entry.id   AF-A0AAD9GX39-F1
#
_cell.length_a   1.000
_cell.length_b   1.000
_cell.length_c   1.000
_cell.angle_alpha   90.00
_cell.angle_beta   90.00
_cell.angle_gamma   90.00
#
_symmetry.space_group_name_H-M   'P 1'
#
loop_
_entity.id
_entity.type
_entity.pdbx_description
1 polymer ?
#
loop_
_entity_poly.entity_id
_entity_poly.type
_entity_poly.pdbx_seq_one_letter_code
_entity_poly.pdbx_strand_id
1 'polypeptide(L)'
;MSLSDLAPTNTMRAREGAAKVFLKFLKDEDISWKYLEACVRRENAAVILEVVVDKFGLHLAFKEGRRGQLLSRHSVMQYYRQAKNWLLEQFPQHRTTVDKIC
;
A
#
# COMPACT_ATOMS: atom_id res chain seq x y z
N MET A 1 -18.46 -4.94 16.40
CA MET A 1 -17.93 -3.71 15.78
C MET A 1 -16.43 -3.80 15.79
N SER A 2 -15.80 -3.70 14.63
CA SER A 2 -14.34 -3.65 14.48
C SER A 2 -13.85 -2.24 14.85
N LEU A 3 -12.62 -2.11 15.34
CA LEU A 3 -11.96 -0.80 15.52
C LEU A 3 -11.92 0.01 14.20
N SER A 4 -11.95 -0.68 13.06
CA SER A 4 -12.03 -0.08 11.73
C SER A 4 -13.35 0.68 11.49
N ASP A 5 -14.45 0.24 12.13
CA ASP A 5 -15.78 0.86 11.99
C ASP A 5 -15.89 2.18 12.76
N LEU A 6 -14.95 2.43 13.68
CA LEU A 6 -14.84 3.67 14.46
C LEU A 6 -13.95 4.72 13.77
N ALA A 7 -13.33 4.37 12.64
CA ALA A 7 -12.47 5.30 11.93
C ALA A 7 -13.31 6.45 11.33
N PRO A 8 -12.86 7.71 11.45
CA PRO A 8 -13.50 8.82 10.76
C PRO A 8 -13.64 8.56 9.25
N THR A 9 -14.78 8.93 8.66
CA THR A 9 -15.11 8.66 7.24
C THR A 9 -14.06 9.19 6.27
N ASN A 10 -13.43 10.33 6.58
CA ASN A 10 -12.31 10.89 5.81
C ASN A 10 -11.10 9.95 5.79
N THR A 11 -10.79 9.27 6.89
CA THR A 11 -9.70 8.29 6.99
C THR A 11 -10.00 7.04 6.17
N MET A 12 -11.26 6.55 6.21
CA MET A 12 -11.68 5.41 5.37
C MET A 12 -11.51 5.72 3.88
N ARG A 13 -11.98 6.89 3.42
CA ARG A 13 -11.85 7.32 2.02
C ARG A 13 -10.39 7.50 1.59
N ALA A 14 -9.55 8.06 2.45
CA ALA A 14 -8.12 8.20 2.17
C ALA A 14 -7.45 6.83 1.98
N ARG A 15 -7.84 5.86 2.81
CA ARG A 15 -7.37 4.48 2.72
C ARG A 15 -7.83 3.77 1.44
N GLU A 16 -9.12 3.83 1.11
CA GLU A 16 -9.65 3.27 -0.14
C GLU A 16 -8.99 3.90 -1.37
N GLY A 17 -8.76 5.22 -1.33
CA GLY A 17 -8.05 5.94 -2.38
C GLY A 17 -6.62 5.42 -2.56
N ALA A 18 -5.90 5.20 -1.45
CA ALA A 18 -4.55 4.66 -1.49
C ALA A 18 -4.51 3.21 -1.99
N ALA A 19 -5.46 2.37 -1.57
CA ALA A 19 -5.60 1.00 -2.07
C ALA A 19 -5.82 0.97 -3.58
N LYS A 20 -6.69 1.84 -4.12
CA LYS A 20 -6.91 1.97 -5.56
C LYS A 20 -5.64 2.39 -6.30
N VAL A 21 -4.89 3.33 -5.75
CA VAL A 21 -3.61 3.77 -6.33
C VAL A 21 -2.57 2.64 -6.33
N PHE A 22 -2.51 1.86 -5.24
CA PHE A 22 -1.63 0.70 -5.13
C PHE A 22 -1.99 -0.42 -6.12
N LEU A 23 -3.27 -0.78 -6.23
CA LEU A 23 -3.73 -1.78 -7.20
C LEU A 23 -3.48 -1.35 -8.64
N LYS A 24 -3.60 -0.05 -8.93
CA LYS A 24 -3.20 0.49 -10.23
C LYS A 24 -1.70 0.34 -10.47
N PHE A 25 -0.86 0.67 -9.49
CA PHE A 25 0.59 0.46 -9.58
C PHE A 25 0.94 -1.00 -9.91
N LEU A 26 0.33 -1.97 -9.22
CA LEU A 26 0.55 -3.39 -9.54
C LEU A 26 0.19 -3.71 -10.99
N LYS A 27 -0.95 -3.20 -11.46
CA LYS A 27 -1.37 -3.37 -12.86
C LYS A 27 -0.39 -2.74 -13.85
N ASP A 28 0.13 -1.55 -13.55
CA ASP A 28 1.10 -0.85 -14.39
C ASP A 28 2.45 -1.63 -14.46
N GLU A 29 2.76 -2.42 -13.43
CA GLU A 29 3.90 -3.37 -13.38
C GLU A 29 3.58 -4.77 -13.91
N ASP A 30 2.39 -4.98 -14.50
CA ASP A 30 1.87 -6.29 -14.96
C ASP A 30 1.77 -7.36 -13.85
N ILE A 31 1.60 -6.93 -12.60
CA ILE A 31 1.43 -7.79 -11.43
C ILE A 31 -0.05 -7.87 -11.06
N SER A 32 -0.60 -9.09 -11.05
CA SER A 32 -1.95 -9.29 -10.52
C SER A 32 -1.96 -9.36 -9.00
N TRP A 33 -3.02 -8.86 -8.37
CA TRP A 33 -3.21 -8.99 -6.92
C TRP A 33 -3.15 -10.45 -6.45
N LYS A 34 -3.77 -11.38 -7.20
CA LYS A 34 -3.77 -12.81 -6.87
C LYS A 34 -2.37 -13.41 -6.88
N TYR A 35 -1.52 -12.98 -7.81
CA TYR A 35 -0.13 -13.41 -7.86
C TYR A 35 0.64 -12.92 -6.64
N LEU A 36 0.55 -11.62 -6.32
CA LEU A 36 1.18 -11.05 -5.13
C LEU A 36 0.72 -11.77 -3.85
N GLU A 37 -0.58 -12.01 -3.71
CA GLU A 37 -1.14 -12.74 -2.57
C GLU A 37 -0.58 -14.18 -2.46
N ALA A 38 -0.46 -14.89 -3.58
CA ALA A 38 0.14 -16.22 -3.61
C ALA A 38 1.63 -16.20 -3.21
N CYS A 39 2.38 -15.19 -3.66
CA CYS A 39 3.79 -15.00 -3.29
C CYS A 39 3.94 -14.77 -1.79
N VAL A 40 3.18 -13.82 -1.23
CA VAL A 40 3.22 -13.49 0.21
C VAL A 40 2.85 -14.70 1.08
N ARG A 41 1.92 -15.55 0.63
CA ARG A 41 1.51 -16.76 1.38
C ARG A 41 2.54 -17.89 1.34
N ARG A 42 3.35 -17.99 0.28
CA ARG A 42 4.26 -19.13 0.05
C ARG A 42 5.65 -18.92 0.65
N GLU A 43 6.20 -17.71 0.55
CA GLU A 43 7.60 -17.46 0.89
C GLU A 43 7.76 -16.08 1.55
N ASN A 44 8.69 -15.98 2.51
CA ASN A 44 9.28 -14.75 3.07
C ASN A 44 8.40 -13.49 2.95
N ALA A 45 7.18 -13.58 3.51
CA ALA A 45 6.13 -12.57 3.36
C ALA A 45 6.63 -11.15 3.65
N ALA A 46 7.46 -11.00 4.69
CA ALA A 46 8.04 -9.73 5.08
C ALA A 46 8.91 -9.10 3.98
N VAL A 47 9.80 -9.88 3.36
CA VAL A 47 10.69 -9.40 2.29
C VAL A 47 9.89 -9.00 1.05
N ILE A 48 8.89 -9.81 0.69
CA ILE A 48 8.03 -9.51 -0.47
C ILE A 48 7.24 -8.23 -0.23
N LEU A 49 6.65 -8.09 0.96
CA LEU A 49 5.90 -6.88 1.33
C LEU A 49 6.80 -5.65 1.38
N GLU A 50 8.02 -5.75 1.93
CA GLU A 50 9.01 -4.68 1.95
C GLU A 50 9.36 -4.20 0.54
N VAL A 51 9.78 -5.11 -0.35
CA VAL A 51 10.15 -4.77 -1.73
C VAL A 51 9.00 -4.11 -2.50
N VAL A 52 7.77 -4.64 -2.35
CA VAL A 52 6.60 -4.09 -3.05
C VAL A 52 6.23 -2.71 -2.50
N VAL A 53 6.33 -2.50 -1.20
CA VAL A 53 6.06 -1.21 -0.56
C VAL A 53 7.12 -0.17 -0.94
N ASP A 54 8.40 -0.55 -1.03
CA ASP A 54 9.49 0.32 -1.47
C ASP A 54 9.32 0.76 -2.92
N LYS A 55 9.03 -0.21 -3.82
CA LYS A 55 8.74 0.10 -5.23
C LYS A 55 7.52 1.01 -5.37
N PHE A 56 6.50 0.81 -4.54
CA PHE A 56 5.34 1.70 -4.52
C PHE A 56 5.71 3.11 -4.06
N GLY A 57 6.59 3.25 -3.06
CA GLY A 57 7.14 4.53 -2.63
C GLY A 57 7.85 5.26 -3.78
N LEU A 58 8.69 4.53 -4.54
CA LEU A 58 9.36 5.05 -5.73
C LEU A 58 8.35 5.49 -6.80
N HIS A 59 7.36 4.65 -7.10
CA HIS A 59 6.30 4.97 -8.04
C HIS A 59 5.58 6.27 -7.65
N LEU A 60 5.23 6.45 -6.37
CA LEU A 60 4.58 7.68 -5.90
C LEU A 60 5.47 8.92 -6.03
N ALA A 61 6.78 8.79 -5.81
CA ALA A 61 7.72 9.91 -5.92
C ALA A 61 7.81 10.46 -7.35
N PHE A 62 7.65 9.59 -8.35
CA PHE A 62 7.69 9.95 -9.77
C PHE A 62 6.32 10.01 -10.44
N LYS A 63 5.25 9.76 -9.69
CA LYS A 63 3.90 9.80 -10.24
C LYS A 63 3.49 11.23 -10.55
N GLU A 64 3.25 11.50 -11.82
CA GLU A 64 2.63 12.73 -12.25
C GLU A 64 1.14 12.77 -11.88
N GLY A 65 0.73 13.85 -11.23
CA GLY A 65 -0.63 14.23 -10.93
C GLY A 65 -1.27 15.01 -12.08
N ARG A 66 -2.27 15.84 -11.76
CA ARG A 66 -2.94 16.66 -12.77
C ARG A 66 -1.93 17.66 -13.34
N ARG A 67 -1.88 17.78 -14.68
CA ARG A 67 -0.99 18.68 -15.44
C ARG A 67 0.49 18.27 -15.43
N GLY A 68 0.81 16.99 -15.22
CA GLY A 68 2.20 16.51 -15.25
C GLY A 68 3.02 16.86 -14.02
N GLN A 69 2.41 17.46 -12.98
CA GLN A 69 3.13 17.82 -11.76
C GLN A 69 3.30 16.63 -10.85
N LEU A 70 4.49 16.43 -10.30
CA LEU A 70 4.74 15.42 -9.27
C LEU A 70 3.87 15.65 -8.03
N LEU A 71 3.57 14.56 -7.33
CA LEU A 71 2.88 14.63 -6.05
C LEU A 71 3.73 15.42 -5.03
N SER A 72 3.05 16.23 -4.21
CA SER A 72 3.73 16.86 -3.06
C SER A 72 4.26 15.79 -2.10
N ARG A 73 5.36 16.07 -1.40
CA ARG A 73 5.92 15.17 -0.39
C ARG A 73 4.86 14.72 0.63
N HIS A 74 3.99 15.62 1.07
CA HIS A 74 2.90 15.29 1.99
C HIS A 74 1.93 14.27 1.38
N SER A 75 1.53 14.47 0.12
CA SER A 75 0.66 13.54 -0.60
C SER A 75 1.30 12.17 -0.79
N VAL A 76 2.60 12.12 -1.16
CA VAL A 76 3.36 10.87 -1.28
C VAL A 76 3.34 10.11 0.05
N MET A 77 3.71 10.78 1.14
CA MET A 77 3.72 10.16 2.48
C MET A 77 2.33 9.67 2.91
N GLN A 78 1.28 10.43 2.61
CA GLN A 78 -0.09 10.04 2.94
C GLN A 78 -0.53 8.80 2.16
N TYR A 79 -0.30 8.76 0.85
CA TYR A 79 -0.64 7.59 0.03
C TYR A 79 0.17 6.36 0.45
N TYR A 80 1.48 6.54 0.67
CA TYR A 80 2.37 5.47 1.13
C TYR A 80 1.88 4.87 2.46
N ARG A 81 1.66 5.70 3.48
CA ARG A 81 1.20 5.25 4.80
C ARG A 81 -0.14 4.52 4.71
N GLN A 82 -1.09 5.07 3.97
CA GLN A 82 -2.43 4.49 3.87
C GLN A 82 -2.43 3.17 3.08
N ALA A 83 -1.63 3.07 2.01
CA ALA A 83 -1.46 1.84 1.25
C ALA A 83 -0.77 0.75 2.09
N LYS A 84 0.32 1.08 2.81
CA LYS A 84 1.01 0.16 3.71
C LYS A 84 0.05 -0.38 4.78
N ASN A 85 -0.71 0.49 5.43
CA ASN A 85 -1.71 0.07 6.42
C ASN A 85 -2.78 -0.84 5.81
N TRP A 86 -3.33 -0.45 4.65
CA TRP A 86 -4.32 -1.27 3.96
C TRP A 86 -3.78 -2.66 3.58
N LEU A 87 -2.52 -2.73 3.12
CA LEU A 87 -1.84 -3.96 2.74
C LEU A 87 -1.64 -4.89 3.94
N LEU A 88 -1.18 -4.36 5.08
CA LEU A 88 -1.05 -5.13 6.32
C LEU A 88 -2.40 -5.68 6.83
N GLU A 89 -3.50 -4.96 6.58
CA GLU A 89 -4.83 -5.49 6.89
C GLU A 89 -5.28 -6.63 5.97
N GLN A 90 -4.74 -6.74 4.75
CA GLN A 90 -4.99 -7.92 3.89
C GLN A 90 -4.20 -9.14 4.36
N PHE A 91 -3.12 -8.93 5.11
CA PHE A 91 -2.21 -9.96 5.60
C PHE A 91 -2.03 -9.89 7.12
N PRO A 92 -3.12 -10.03 7.92
CA PRO A 92 -3.05 -9.82 9.36
C PRO A 92 -2.05 -10.75 10.06
N GLN A 93 -1.83 -11.96 9.54
CA GLN A 93 -0.84 -12.92 10.04
C GLN A 93 0.63 -12.45 9.91
N HIS A 94 0.92 -11.43 9.09
CA HIS A 94 2.27 -10.92 8.86
C HIS A 94 2.52 -9.56 9.52
N ARG A 95 1.51 -8.99 10.19
CA ARG A 95 1.57 -7.67 10.84
C ARG A 95 2.70 -7.57 11.87
N THR A 96 2.84 -8.58 12.73
CA THR A 96 3.87 -8.62 13.79
C THR A 96 5.30 -8.78 13.26
N THR A 97 5.47 -9.26 12.03
CA THR A 97 6.79 -9.42 11.39
C THR A 97 7.21 -8.13 10.71
N VAL A 98 6.28 -7.42 10.05
CA VAL A 98 6.58 -6.17 9.34
C VAL A 98 6.80 -5.00 10.32
N ASP A 99 6.13 -4.99 11.48
CA ASP A 99 6.32 -3.95 12.50
C ASP A 99 7.72 -4.01 13.17
N LYS A 100 8.48 -5.11 12.99
CA LYS A 100 9.85 -5.26 13.53
C LYS A 100 10.96 -4.76 12.59
N ILE A 101 10.62 -4.38 11.35
CA ILE A 101 11.57 -3.94 10.31
C ILE A 101 11.53 -2.39 10.17
N CYS A 102 10.98 -1.67 11.15
CA CYS A 102 10.95 -0.20 11.18
C CYS A 102 11.69 0.35 12.40
#